data_AF-F4LSC1-F1
#
_entry.id   AF-F4LSC1-F1
#
_cell.length_a   1.000
_cell.length_b   1.000
_cell.length_c   1.000
_cell.angle_alpha   90.00
_cell.angle_beta   90.00
_cell.angle_gamma   90.00
#
_symmetry.space_group_name_H-M   'P 1'
#
loop_
_entity.id
_entity.type
_entity.pdbx_description
1 polymer ?
#
loop_
_entity_poly.entity_id
_entity_poly.type
_entity_poly.pdbx_seq_one_letter_code
_entity_poly.pdbx_strand_id
1 'polypeptide(L)' 'MSKGNPDKVSPSLARRALELAGGDRKKAYSECVKLSFQITGRIAPGFDNRDLQAFYEEVFDR' A
#
# COMPACT_ATOMS: atom_id res chain seq x y z
N MET A 1 -15.53 -10.77 8.71
CA MET A 1 -14.23 -10.12 8.93
C MET A 1 -14.12 -8.98 7.95
N SER A 2 -13.91 -7.74 8.41
CA SER A 2 -13.88 -6.58 7.51
C SER A 2 -12.69 -6.71 6.56
N LYS A 3 -12.96 -7.01 5.30
CA LYS A 3 -12.01 -6.83 4.19
C LYS A 3 -11.58 -5.36 4.22
N GLY A 4 -10.29 -5.08 4.08
CA GLY A 4 -9.79 -3.71 3.98
C GLY A 4 -10.49 -2.94 2.87
N ASN A 5 -10.40 -1.62 2.89
CA ASN A 5 -10.97 -0.76 1.86
C ASN A 5 -9.90 -0.39 0.82
N PRO A 6 -9.86 -1.06 -0.34
CA PRO A 6 -8.87 -0.80 -1.39
C PRO A 6 -9.01 0.60 -2.00
N ASP A 7 -10.19 1.22 -1.95
CA ASP A 7 -10.44 2.56 -2.53
C ASP A 7 -9.67 3.67 -1.79
N LYS A 8 -9.25 3.43 -0.55
CA LYS A 8 -8.40 4.37 0.21
C LYS A 8 -6.95 4.35 -0.26
N VAL A 9 -6.53 3.30 -0.96
CA VAL A 9 -5.15 3.08 -1.35
C VAL A 9 -4.90 3.82 -2.65
N SER A 10 -3.90 4.71 -2.65
CA SER A 10 -3.43 5.32 -3.88
C SER A 10 -2.75 4.25 -4.76
N PRO A 11 -3.28 3.94 -5.97
CA PRO A 11 -2.75 2.87 -6.81
C PRO A 11 -1.29 3.10 -7.22
N SER A 12 -0.91 4.36 -7.45
CA SER A 12 0.45 4.73 -7.83
C SER A 12 1.44 4.53 -6.67
N LEU A 13 1.04 4.88 -5.44
CA LEU A 13 1.86 4.66 -4.24
C LEU A 13 2.05 3.16 -3.97
N ALA A 14 0.95 2.39 -4.03
CA ALA A 14 0.98 0.95 -3.79
C ALA A 14 1.83 0.20 -4.82
N ARG A 15 1.65 0.47 -6.12
CA ARG A 15 2.47 -0.15 -7.16
C ARG A 15 3.95 0.18 -6.99
N ARG A 16 4.28 1.45 -6.73
CA ARG A 16 5.67 1.86 -6.51
C ARG A 16 6.29 1.20 -5.28
N ALA A 17 5.52 1.10 -4.20
CA ALA A 17 5.96 0.43 -2.98
C ALA A 17 6.19 -1.08 -3.20
N LEU A 18 5.34 -1.72 -4.00
CA LEU A 18 5.48 -3.14 -4.35
C LEU A 18 6.72 -3.39 -5.23
N GLU A 19 6.99 -2.51 -6.20
CA GLU A 19 8.23 -2.54 -7.00
C GLU A 19 9.47 -2.45 -6.12
N LEU A 20 9.51 -1.48 -5.20
CA LEU A 20 10.63 -1.30 -4.26
C LEU A 20 10.78 -2.48 -3.30
N ALA A 21 9.67 -3.11 -2.92
CA ALA A 21 9.65 -4.30 -2.09
C ALA A 21 10.00 -5.59 -2.86
N GLY A 22 10.26 -5.52 -4.17
CA GLY A 22 10.56 -6.70 -5.00
C GLY A 22 9.39 -7.68 -5.09
N GLY A 23 8.15 -7.18 -5.08
CA GLY A 23 6.94 -8.00 -5.09
C GLY A 23 6.50 -8.52 -3.72
N ASP A 24 7.24 -8.24 -2.64
CA ASP A 24 6.87 -8.64 -1.29
C ASP A 24 5.76 -7.73 -0.71
N ARG A 25 4.52 -8.21 -0.75
CA ARG A 25 3.33 -7.49 -0.25
C ARG A 25 3.44 -7.13 1.24
N LYS A 26 4.17 -7.89 2.06
CA LYS A 26 4.35 -7.59 3.50
C LYS A 26 5.30 -6.42 3.70
N LYS A 27 6.38 -6.35 2.91
CA LYS A 27 7.33 -5.23 2.94
C LYS A 27 6.79 -3.97 2.28
N ALA A 28 5.90 -4.11 1.29
CA ALA A 28 5.34 -2.99 0.55
C ALA A 28 4.62 -1.97 1.45
N TYR A 29 4.01 -2.37 2.58
CA TYR A 29 3.40 -1.40 3.51
C TYR A 29 4.45 -0.45 4.13
N SER A 30 5.59 -0.99 4.56
CA SER A 30 6.68 -0.19 5.09
C SER A 30 7.26 0.77 4.04
N GLU A 31 7.31 0.34 2.78
CA GLU A 31 7.70 1.21 1.66
C GLU A 31 6.65 2.30 1.39
N CYS A 32 5.35 2.01 1.50
CA CYS A 32 4.28 3.03 1.41
C CYS A 32 4.44 4.11 2.49
N VAL A 33 4.76 3.72 3.72
CA VAL A 33 5.00 4.66 4.83
C VAL A 33 6.22 5.55 4.55
N LYS A 34 7.33 4.95 4.09
CA LYS A 34 8.55 5.70 3.73
C LYS A 34 8.29 6.69 2.59
N LEU A 35 7.62 6.25 1.52
CA LEU A 35 7.27 7.08 0.38
C LEU A 35 6.33 8.22 0.78
N SER A 36 5.31 7.93 1.60
CA SER A 36 4.41 8.95 2.15
C SER A 36 5.17 10.02 2.93
N PHE A 37 6.12 9.61 3.77
CA PHE A 37 6.94 10.54 4.53
C PHE A 37 7.82 11.41 3.62
N GLN A 38 8.41 10.83 2.57
CA GLN A 38 9.20 11.57 1.59
C GLN A 38 8.37 12.58 0.79
N ILE A 39 7.11 12.26 0.47
CA ILE A 39 6.25 13.12 -0.37
C ILE A 39 5.55 14.20 0.47
N THR A 40 5.07 13.85 1.67
CA THR A 40 4.15 14.69 2.45
C THR A 40 4.70 15.14 3.80
N GLY A 41 5.85 14.59 4.23
CA GLY A 41 6.35 14.74 5.59
C GLY A 41 5.56 13.97 6.65
N ARG A 42 4.56 13.16 6.27
CA ARG A 42 3.71 12.41 7.19
C ARG A 42 4.01 10.91 7.14
N ILE A 43 4.13 10.31 8.32
CA ILE A 43 4.36 8.86 8.52
C ILE A 43 3.07 8.03 8.22
N ALA A 44 1.95 8.70 7.91
CA ALA A 44 0.70 8.04 7.59
C ALA A 44 0.38 8.17 6.08
N PRO A 45 0.35 7.06 5.32
CA PRO A 45 0.00 7.06 3.90
C PRO A 45 -1.49 7.28 3.61
N GLY A 46 -2.33 7.42 4.66
CA GLY A 46 -3.78 7.64 4.54
C GLY A 46 -4.62 6.36 4.51
N PHE A 47 -3.99 5.19 4.57
CA PHE A 47 -4.62 3.87 4.61
C PHE A 47 -3.82 2.94 5.53
N ASP A 48 -4.42 1.83 5.95
CA ASP A 48 -3.73 0.82 6.78
C ASP A 48 -3.23 -0.37 5.95
N ASN A 49 -2.51 -1.30 6.59
CA ASN A 49 -1.99 -2.48 5.88
C ASN A 49 -3.12 -3.37 5.33
N ARG A 50 -4.28 -3.44 5.99
CA ARG A 50 -5.40 -4.27 5.50
C ARG A 50 -5.99 -3.67 4.23
N ASP A 51 -6.13 -2.35 4.18
CA ASP A 51 -6.53 -1.62 2.97
C ASP A 51 -5.56 -1.93 1.82
N LEU A 52 -4.24 -1.88 2.09
CA LEU A 52 -3.21 -2.20 1.09
C LEU A 52 -3.24 -3.65 0.60
N GLN A 53 -3.40 -4.62 1.51
CA GLN A 53 -3.51 -6.03 1.11
C GLN A 53 -4.78 -6.28 0.28
N ALA A 54 -5.91 -5.68 0.67
CA ALA A 54 -7.15 -5.77 -0.10
C ALA A 54 -6.98 -5.20 -1.52
N PHE A 55 -6.26 -4.09 -1.67
CA PHE A 55 -5.91 -3.55 -2.98
C PHE A 55 -5.06 -4.52 -3.81
N TYR A 56 -4.07 -5.17 -3.21
CA TYR A 56 -3.26 -6.15 -3.93
C TYR A 56 -4.04 -7.41 -4.31
N GLU A 57 -4.92 -7.89 -3.45
CA GLU A 57 -5.81 -9.01 -3.78
C GLU A 57 -6.72 -8.65 -4.96
N GLU A 58 -7.30 -7.45 -4.99
CA GLU A 58 -8.18 -7.03 -6.09
C GLU A 58 -7.45 -6.83 -7.42
N VAL A 59 -6.22 -6.31 -7.38
CA VAL A 59 -5.46 -5.92 -8.58
C VAL A 59 -4.60 -7.04 -9.15
N PHE A 60 -4.11 -7.97 -8.32
CA PHE A 60 -3.15 -8.99 -8.74
C PHE A 60 -3.65 -10.44 -8.63
N ASP A 61 -4.70 -10.71 -7.86
CA ASP A 61 -5.29 -12.06 -7.70
C ASP A 61 -6.62 -12.21 -8.47
N ARG A 62 -6.93 -11.29 -9.39
CA ARG A 62 -8.13 -11.28 -10.23
C ARG A 62 -7.81 -11.60 -11.68
#